data_AF-A0A355ABD9-F1
#
_entry.id   AF-A0A355ABD9-F1
#
_cell.length_a   1.000
_cell.length_b   1.000
_cell.length_c   1.000
_cell.angle_alpha   90.00
_cell.angle_beta   90.00
_cell.angle_gamma   90.00
#
_symmetry.space_group_name_H-M   'P 1'
#
loop_
_entity.id
_entity.type
_entity.pdbx_description
1 polymer ?
#
loop_
_entity_poly.entity_id
_entity_poly.type
_entity_poly.pdbx_seq_one_letter_code
_entity_poly.pdbx_strand_id
1 'polypeptide(L)' 'MSRAIFEYTKTVLKKVSFNVDLFCKELKKALGKLLPYEVDELKIWLEEFTANRPELYISLEIVK' A
#
# COMPACT_ATOMS: atom_id res chain seq x y z
N MET A 1 19.98 7.55 1.43
CA MET A 1 19.59 7.57 -0.01
C MET A 1 19.11 6.19 -0.38
N SER A 2 17.84 6.08 -0.83
CA SER A 2 17.21 4.95 -1.57
C SER A 2 15.74 4.65 -1.19
N ARG A 3 14.97 5.61 -0.66
CA ARG A 3 13.49 5.46 -0.52
C ARG A 3 12.72 5.53 -1.85
N ALA A 4 13.41 5.47 -2.99
CA ALA A 4 12.79 5.64 -4.30
C ALA A 4 11.74 4.56 -4.58
N ILE A 5 11.97 3.31 -4.15
CA ILE A 5 11.01 2.22 -4.30
C ILE A 5 9.78 2.43 -3.41
N PHE A 6 9.99 2.85 -2.16
CA PHE A 6 8.91 3.15 -1.22
C PHE A 6 8.03 4.33 -1.67
N GLU A 7 8.65 5.45 -2.06
CA GLU A 7 7.92 6.61 -2.60
C GLU A 7 7.19 6.28 -3.90
N TYR A 8 7.81 5.51 -4.79
CA TYR A 8 7.17 5.01 -6.00
C TYR A 8 5.93 4.17 -5.66
N THR A 9 6.05 3.26 -4.69
CA THR A 9 4.94 2.43 -4.23
C THR A 9 3.80 3.28 -3.68
N LYS A 10 4.07 4.24 -2.79
CA LYS A 10 3.06 5.16 -2.27
C LYS A 10 2.36 5.94 -3.38
N THR A 11 3.11 6.41 -4.38
CA THR A 11 2.56 7.16 -5.51
C THR A 11 1.64 6.29 -6.36
N VAL A 12 2.04 5.04 -6.65
CA VAL A 12 1.22 4.06 -7.37
C VAL A 12 -0.06 3.76 -6.58
N LEU A 13 0.05 3.42 -5.28
CA LEU A 13 -1.09 3.12 -4.41
C LEU A 13 -2.07 4.30 -4.32
N LYS A 14 -1.57 5.53 -4.14
CA LYS A 14 -2.42 6.74 -4.19
C LYS A 14 -3.12 6.87 -5.54
N LYS A 15 -2.41 6.62 -6.64
CA LYS A 15 -2.99 6.71 -8.00
C LYS A 15 -4.04 5.65 -8.26
N VAL A 16 -3.90 4.43 -7.72
CA VAL A 16 -4.88 3.34 -7.88
C VAL A 16 -5.95 3.30 -6.78
N SER A 17 -5.92 4.23 -5.83
CA SER A 17 -6.86 4.33 -4.70
C SER A 17 -8.32 4.58 -5.08
N PHE A 18 -8.62 4.81 -6.36
CA PHE A 18 -9.98 4.92 -6.89
C PHE A 18 -10.62 3.56 -7.17
N ASN A 19 -9.85 2.48 -7.23
CA ASN A 19 -10.36 1.14 -7.53
C ASN A 19 -9.75 0.12 -6.55
N VAL A 20 -10.62 -0.45 -5.70
CA VAL A 20 -10.21 -1.37 -4.63
C VAL A 20 -9.55 -2.64 -5.18
N ASP A 21 -10.08 -3.23 -6.27
CA ASP A 21 -9.50 -4.41 -6.90
C ASP A 21 -8.09 -4.14 -7.45
N LEU A 22 -7.90 -2.99 -8.10
CA LEU A 22 -6.61 -2.60 -8.65
C LEU A 22 -5.61 -2.26 -7.53
N PHE A 23 -6.08 -1.58 -6.48
CA PHE A 23 -5.29 -1.28 -5.29
C PHE A 23 -4.78 -2.56 -4.63
N CYS A 24 -5.65 -3.55 -4.41
CA CYS A 24 -5.28 -4.83 -3.83
C CYS A 24 -4.21 -5.58 -4.66
N LYS A 25 -4.31 -5.54 -6.00
CA LYS A 25 -3.34 -6.16 -6.90
C LYS A 25 -1.97 -5.48 -6.83
N GLU A 26 -1.94 -4.15 -6.90
CA GLU A 26 -0.67 -3.40 -6.83
C GLU A 26 -0.06 -3.47 -5.43
N LEU A 27 -0.86 -3.52 -4.37
CA LEU A 27 -0.40 -3.74 -3.00
C LEU A 27 0.34 -5.07 -2.86
N LYS A 28 -0.27 -6.18 -3.30
CA LYS A 28 0.40 -7.51 -3.29
C LYS A 28 1.71 -7.48 -4.07
N LYS A 29 1.74 -6.79 -5.21
CA LYS A 29 2.93 -6.66 -6.05
C LYS A 29 4.03 -5.85 -5.38
N ALA A 30 3.65 -4.80 -4.65
CA ALA A 30 4.58 -3.98 -3.88
C ALA A 30 5.15 -4.75 -2.69
N LEU A 31 4.31 -5.50 -1.95
CA LEU A 31 4.76 -6.34 -0.83
C LEU A 31 5.84 -7.35 -1.25
N GLY A 32 5.77 -7.88 -2.48
CA GLY A 32 6.81 -8.77 -3.01
C GLY A 32 8.08 -8.08 -3.52
N LYS A 33 8.07 -6.75 -3.66
CA LYS A 33 9.21 -5.95 -4.15
C LYS A 33 9.92 -5.17 -3.03
N LEU A 34 9.18 -4.83 -1.98
CA LEU A 34 9.65 -4.05 -0.84
C LEU A 34 10.44 -4.94 0.11
N LEU A 35 11.39 -4.32 0.82
CA LEU A 35 12.08 -4.98 1.92
C LEU A 35 11.16 -5.09 3.14
N PRO A 36 11.40 -6.05 4.06
CA PRO A 36 10.51 -6.27 5.21
C PRO A 36 10.24 -5.00 6.04
N TYR A 37 11.26 -4.18 6.25
CA TYR A 37 11.13 -2.92 6.98
C TYR A 37 10.29 -1.87 6.22
N GLU A 38 10.35 -1.86 4.88
CA GLU A 38 9.52 -0.95 4.08
C GLU A 38 8.07 -1.43 4.03
N VAL A 39 7.84 -2.74 4.12
CA VAL A 39 6.50 -3.31 4.24
C VAL A 39 5.85 -2.87 5.55
N ASP A 40 6.57 -2.93 6.67
CA ASP A 40 6.08 -2.43 7.96
C ASP A 40 5.74 -0.93 7.90
N GLU A 41 6.62 -0.10 7.31
CA GLU A 41 6.32 1.32 7.08
C GLU A 41 5.10 1.53 6.16
N LEU A 42 4.95 0.69 5.13
CA LEU A 42 3.82 0.75 4.22
C LEU A 42 2.51 0.42 4.94
N LYS A 43 2.55 -0.54 5.86
CA LYS A 43 1.41 -1.01 6.66
C LYS A 43 0.86 0.12 7.53
N ILE A 44 1.75 0.81 8.26
CA ILE A 44 1.41 2.00 9.06
C ILE A 44 0.77 3.08 8.18
N TRP A 45 1.39 3.38 7.03
CA TRP A 45 0.85 4.36 6.10
C TRP A 45 -0.51 3.94 5.52
N LEU A 46 -0.71 2.64 5.26
CA LEU A 46 -1.98 2.11 4.76
C LEU A 46 -3.09 2.29 5.80
N GLU A 47 -2.82 2.01 7.07
CA GLU A 47 -3.79 2.20 8.16
C GLU A 47 -4.24 3.67 8.24
N GLU A 48 -3.31 4.62 8.20
CA GLU A 48 -3.64 6.05 8.15
C GLU A 48 -4.41 6.43 6.87
N PHE A 49 -4.02 5.88 5.72
CA PHE A 49 -4.63 6.20 4.44
C PHE A 49 -6.06 5.64 4.32
N THR A 50 -6.29 4.45 4.87
CA THR A 50 -7.60 3.76 4.85
C THR A 50 -8.51 4.17 6.01
N ALA A 51 -7.99 4.81 7.07
CA ALA A 51 -8.78 5.34 8.18
C ALA A 51 -9.92 6.28 7.73
N ASN A 52 -9.71 7.03 6.64
CA ASN A 52 -10.71 7.93 6.07
C ASN A 52 -11.52 7.30 4.91
N ARG A 53 -11.29 6.02 4.58
CA ARG A 53 -11.86 5.34 3.41
C ARG A 53 -12.19 3.87 3.72
N PRO A 54 -13.40 3.58 4.22
CA PRO A 54 -13.79 2.22 4.61
C PRO A 54 -13.80 1.22 3.45
N GLU A 55 -13.97 1.71 2.20
CA GLU A 55 -13.91 0.89 0.98
C GLU A 55 -12.55 0.22 0.77
N LEU A 56 -11.48 0.79 1.33
CA LEU A 56 -10.12 0.26 1.22
C LEU A 56 -9.74 -0.68 2.36
N TYR A 57 -10.60 -0.92 3.37
CA TYR A 57 -10.28 -1.84 4.47
C TYR A 57 -10.00 -3.28 4.02
N ILE A 58 -10.58 -3.70 2.90
CA ILE A 58 -10.29 -5.00 2.27
C ILE A 58 -8.79 -5.12 1.95
N SER A 59 -8.12 -4.00 1.65
CA SER A 59 -6.68 -3.99 1.39
C SER A 59 -5.83 -4.17 2.66
N LEU A 60 -6.35 -3.86 3.85
CA LEU A 60 -5.66 -4.14 5.12
C LEU A 60 -5.61 -5.64 5.43
N GLU A 61 -6.65 -6.40 5.07
CA GLU A 61 -6.64 -7.87 5.24
C GLU A 61 -5.55 -8.55 4.42
N ILE A 62 -5.13 -7.95 3.30
CA ILE A 62 -4.07 -8.49 2.43
C ILE A 62 -2.69 -8.39 3.07
N VAL A 63 -2.47 -7.37 3.91
CA VAL A 63 -1.18 -7.15 4.58
C VAL A 63 -1.13 -7.87 5.92
N LYS A 64 -2.24 -8.45 6.40
CA LYS A 64 -2.34 -9.06 7.74
C LYS A 64 -1.39 -10.23 7.92
#